data_AF-A0A8T6MR73-F1
#
_entry.id   AF-A0A8T6MR73-F1
#
_cell.length_a   1.000
_cell.length_b   1.000
_cell.length_c   1.000
_cell.angle_alpha   90.00
_cell.angle_beta   90.00
_cell.angle_gamma   90.00
#
_symmetry.space_group_name_H-M   'P 1'
#
loop_
_entity.id
_entity.type
_entity.pdbx_description
1 polymer ?
#
loop_
_entity_poly.entity_id
_entity_poly.type
_entity_poly.pdbx_seq_one_letter_code
_entity_poly.pdbx_strand_id
1 'polypeptide(L)' 'MKSSNAIIMSGVITMIFGIIFQFQGRGVIGPESSFMYYNKDWIDYGFGIVVLGAVLCGWGGFSYFRKR' A
#
# COMPACT_ATOMS: atom_id res chain seq x y z
N MET A 1 0.89 15.14 17.72
CA MET A 1 2.02 14.79 16.83
C MET A 1 2.20 13.28 16.64
N LYS A 2 2.25 12.45 17.71
CA LYS A 2 2.46 11.00 17.59
C LYS A 2 1.44 10.26 16.69
N SER A 3 0.14 10.56 16.82
CA SER A 3 -0.90 9.84 16.07
C SER A 3 -0.90 10.14 14.56
N SER A 4 -0.61 11.37 14.13
CA SER A 4 -0.55 11.70 12.69
C SER A 4 0.62 11.00 12.00
N ASN A 5 1.77 10.93 12.68
CA ASN A 5 2.95 10.20 12.19
C ASN A 5 2.68 8.69 12.08
N ALA A 6 1.92 8.12 13.03
CA ALA A 6 1.52 6.71 12.97
C ALA A 6 0.63 6.41 11.74
N ILE A 7 -0.30 7.30 11.40
CA ILE A 7 -1.16 7.16 10.21
C ILE A 7 -0.33 7.23 8.92
N ILE A 8 0.64 8.15 8.85
CA ILE A 8 1.54 8.25 7.69
C ILE A 8 2.36 6.96 7.56
N MET A 9 2.91 6.46 8.67
CA MET A 9 3.70 5.24 8.68
C MET A 9 2.89 4.01 8.26
N SER A 10 1.65 3.88 8.74
CA SER A 10 0.76 2.81 8.29
C SER A 10 0.46 2.90 6.80
N GLY A 11 0.22 4.12 6.28
CA GLY A 11 -0.01 4.34 4.85
C GLY A 11 1.20 3.91 4.00
N VAL A 12 2.41 4.23 4.43
CA VAL A 12 3.65 3.81 3.74
C VAL A 12 3.78 2.28 3.72
N ILE A 13 3.56 1.61 4.84
CA ILE A 13 3.62 0.15 4.93
C ILE A 13 2.58 -0.49 4.00
N THR A 14 1.34 0.03 4.01
CA THR A 14 0.27 -0.42 3.12
C THR A 14 0.67 -0.26 1.65
N MET A 15 1.26 0.88 1.26
CA MET A 15 1.73 1.07 -0.12
C MET A 15 2.80 0.05 -0.51
N ILE A 16 3.76 -0.24 0.37
CA ILE A 16 4.81 -1.24 0.10
C ILE A 16 4.17 -2.61 -0.15
N PHE A 17 3.21 -3.03 0.66
CA PHE A 17 2.49 -4.28 0.41
C PHE A 17 1.69 -4.27 -0.89
N GLY A 18 0.98 -3.19 -1.19
CA GLY A 18 0.24 -3.06 -2.45
C GLY A 18 1.15 -3.18 -3.67
N ILE A 19 2.32 -2.54 -3.63
CA ILE A 19 3.36 -2.65 -4.66
C ILE A 19 3.81 -4.11 -4.80
N ILE A 20 4.16 -4.78 -3.68
CA ILE A 20 4.60 -6.18 -3.70
C ILE A 20 3.52 -7.07 -4.32
N PHE A 21 2.27 -6.94 -3.90
CA PHE A 21 1.17 -7.78 -4.41
C PHE A 21 0.89 -7.52 -5.89
N GLN A 22 0.95 -6.26 -6.32
CA GLN A 22 0.78 -5.91 -7.74
C GLN A 22 1.91 -6.50 -8.60
N PHE A 23 3.15 -6.53 -8.10
CA PHE A 23 4.27 -7.15 -8.81
C PHE A 23 4.24 -8.69 -8.75
N GLN A 24 3.76 -9.28 -7.66
CA GLN A 24 3.48 -10.73 -7.60
C GLN A 24 2.39 -11.11 -8.61
N GLY A 25 1.29 -10.36 -8.69
CA GLY A 25 0.23 -10.54 -9.68
C GLY A 25 0.71 -10.52 -11.13
N ARG A 26 1.77 -9.74 -11.42
CA ARG A 26 2.43 -9.69 -12.74
C ARG A 26 3.45 -10.79 -12.98
N GLY A 27 3.71 -11.65 -11.99
CA GLY A 27 4.74 -12.68 -12.07
C GLY A 27 6.17 -12.14 -12.02
N VAL A 28 6.39 -10.89 -11.60
CA VAL A 28 7.74 -10.26 -11.59
C VAL A 28 8.53 -10.65 -10.35
N ILE A 29 7.87 -10.81 -9.21
CA ILE A 29 8.49 -11.15 -7.92
C ILE A 29 7.68 -12.25 -7.23
N GLY A 30 8.30 -12.93 -6.26
CA GLY A 30 7.66 -13.96 -5.45
C GLY A 30 7.76 -15.38 -6.04
N PRO A 31 7.39 -16.41 -5.26
CA PRO A 31 7.45 -17.79 -5.71
C PRO A 31 6.29 -18.12 -6.66
N GLU A 32 6.56 -18.93 -7.68
CA GLU A 32 5.54 -19.36 -8.66
C GLU A 32 4.42 -20.20 -8.02
N SER A 33 4.68 -20.80 -6.85
CA SER A 33 3.67 -21.52 -6.06
C SER A 33 2.72 -20.61 -5.27
N SER A 34 2.96 -19.30 -5.24
CA SER A 34 2.06 -18.34 -4.58
C SER A 34 0.74 -18.26 -5.32
N PHE A 35 -0.38 -18.27 -4.58
CA PHE A 35 -1.71 -18.02 -5.14
C PHE A 35 -1.85 -16.62 -5.80
N MET A 36 -0.91 -15.71 -5.49
CA MET A 36 -0.86 -14.36 -6.07
C MET A 36 -0.06 -14.31 -7.39
N TYR A 37 0.80 -15.29 -7.66
CA TYR A 37 1.72 -15.23 -8.80
C TYR A 37 0.98 -15.39 -10.12
N TYR A 38 1.24 -14.51 -11.10
CA TYR A 38 0.53 -14.47 -12.40
C TYR A 38 -1.00 -14.40 -12.29
N ASN A 39 -1.51 -13.72 -11.26
CA ASN A 39 -2.94 -13.58 -11.04
C ASN A 39 -3.41 -12.14 -11.28
N LYS A 40 -4.31 -11.95 -12.26
CA LYS A 40 -4.86 -10.64 -12.65
C LYS A 40 -5.57 -9.92 -11.49
N ASP A 41 -6.30 -10.65 -10.66
CA ASP A 41 -7.02 -10.06 -9.53
C ASP A 41 -6.03 -9.41 -8.54
N TRP A 42 -4.88 -10.04 -8.32
CA TRP A 42 -3.84 -9.50 -7.42
C TRP A 42 -3.09 -8.29 -8.00
N ILE A 43 -3.13 -8.08 -9.32
CA ILE A 43 -2.70 -6.82 -9.94
C ILE A 43 -3.64 -5.69 -9.52
N ASP A 44 -4.95 -5.91 -9.66
CA ASP A 44 -5.97 -4.90 -9.38
C ASP A 44 -6.09 -4.64 -7.85
N TYR A 45 -6.06 -5.70 -7.03
CA TYR A 45 -6.02 -5.58 -5.58
C TYR A 45 -4.75 -4.87 -5.09
N GLY A 46 -3.58 -5.23 -5.64
CA GLY A 46 -2.33 -4.56 -5.32
C GLY A 46 -2.38 -3.06 -5.61
N PHE A 47 -2.90 -2.67 -6.78
CA PHE A 47 -3.12 -1.27 -7.13
C PHE A 47 -4.10 -0.57 -6.17
N GLY A 48 -5.23 -1.20 -5.84
CA GLY A 48 -6.18 -0.68 -4.87
C GLY A 48 -5.57 -0.46 -3.47
N ILE A 49 -4.70 -1.37 -3.03
CA ILE A 49 -3.98 -1.25 -1.76
C ILE A 49 -2.98 -0.08 -1.81
N VAL A 50 -2.29 0.14 -2.92
CA VAL A 50 -1.42 1.32 -3.10
C VAL A 50 -2.23 2.61 -2.97
N VAL A 51 -3.39 2.71 -3.65
CA VAL A 51 -4.27 3.87 -3.56
C VAL A 51 -4.74 4.09 -2.11
N LEU A 52 -5.14 3.03 -1.41
CA LEU A 52 -5.54 3.13 0.00
C LEU A 52 -4.40 3.65 0.88
N GLY A 53 -3.18 3.15 0.68
CA GLY A 53 -2.00 3.64 1.39
C GLY A 53 -1.70 5.12 1.11
N ALA A 54 -1.85 5.56 -0.13
CA ALA A 54 -1.71 6.97 -0.51
C ALA A 54 -2.77 7.86 0.16
N VAL A 55 -4.02 7.40 0.26
CA VAL A 55 -5.10 8.11 0.99
C VAL A 55 -4.76 8.23 2.48
N LEU A 56 -4.25 7.18 3.11
CA LEU A 56 -3.80 7.22 4.50
C LEU A 56 -2.66 8.23 4.71
N CYS A 57 -1.66 8.24 3.83
CA CYS A 57 -0.59 9.23 3.89
C CYS A 57 -1.11 10.66 3.70
N GLY A 58 -2.01 10.88 2.74
CA GLY A 58 -2.65 12.18 2.51
C GLY A 58 -3.43 12.66 3.73
N TRP A 59 -4.25 11.80 4.33
CA TRP A 59 -5.01 12.11 5.54
C TRP A 59 -4.10 12.37 6.76
N GLY A 60 -3.07 11.56 6.93
CA GLY A 60 -2.08 11.71 7.98
C GLY A 60 -1.30 13.02 7.85
N GLY A 61 -0.90 13.37 6.62
CA GLY A 61 -0.25 14.64 6.27
C GLY A 61 -1.16 15.83 6.55
N PHE A 62 -2.39 15.83 6.04
CA PHE A 62 -3.38 16.86 6.32
C PHE A 62 -3.61 17.06 7.82
N SER A 63 -3.78 15.96 8.56
CA SER A 63 -3.93 15.97 10.03
C SER A 63 -2.69 16.44 10.78
N TYR A 64 -1.49 16.27 10.20
CA TYR A 64 -0.24 16.80 10.74
C TYR A 64 -0.17 18.32 10.55
N PHE A 65 -0.46 18.81 9.33
CA PHE A 65 -0.47 20.23 9.01
C PHE A 65 -1.51 21.02 9.81
N ARG A 66 -2.72 20.49 10.00
CA ARG A 66 -3.79 21.16 10.79
C ARG A 66 -3.47 21.29 12.29
N LYS A 67 -2.52 20.51 12.80
CA LYS A 67 -2.13 20.51 14.23
C LYS A 67 -0.89 21.38 14.51
N ARG A 68 -0.30 21.98 13.48
CA ARG A 68 0.84 22.87 13.57
C ARG A 68 0.37 24.31 13.56
#